data_AF-A0A9W9WUH6-F1
#
_entry.id   AF-A0A9W9WUH6-F1
#
_cell.length_a   1.000
_cell.length_b   1.000
_cell.length_c   1.000
_cell.angle_alpha   90.00
_cell.angle_beta   90.00
_cell.angle_gamma   90.00
#
_symmetry.space_group_name_H-M   'P 1'
#
loop_
_entity.id
_entity.type
_entity.pdbx_description
1 polymer ?
#
loop_
_entity_poly.entity_id
_entity_poly.type
_entity_poly.pdbx_seq_one_letter_code
_entity_poly.pdbx_strand_id
1 'polypeptide(L)'
;MSCTRLDSSPPSSPTKRRMVGVTPESLFPYPKLDSDCVNDDDGEGTEPACSYRKCRRIQITDSILWGTPALAAERALAEPRVTPENEALFRTYHPSLALCQEVHLIEEENGTWMWGILPEAEKTHNIGSHAGDLEIHFEALGYISPTITIFPMLQHDPIPRPINPRKFLSRNQLRRLRDMFPTALGVRILISGFIVVLFKTIKDIEKSWYEDGFACSFGNLRLRYDVLEVTPTVQVVQRGAAISAEPEDLRSLASLGLKLRFSDGREVITVPTHAFVTLRDGDRSTPTRFLADVYARLKQRLARYRPLRRGTPSPAIGFSRCESKGNSVVGKRVFLAGGSQEVGVISSSYDEVSQKPLRFPVGFQHDLSLTSANLAPLPDLQAPPKTPRVTGWGEYQALLNGGPAFVTGFNINTGNLKKFECTGISRQAQVAISEGSQYCWDRTVTSQSVSLLWRTGHDWDSVTGLSGSALCLGNLADNTCLAVCFQNFECPLATRDLLKDDHRPLPIPQHRMTIKGGFLLPPDVRETEILCSPSGASRDYGTYPRSSSHTEGLRRSFSSTN
;
A
#
# COMPACT_ATOMS: atom_id res chain seq x y z
N MET A 1 28.71 -23.82 46.30
CA MET A 1 30.13 -23.45 46.06
C MET A 1 30.14 -22.09 45.39
N SER A 2 30.90 -21.15 45.95
CA SER A 2 30.91 -19.72 45.64
C SER A 2 31.13 -19.38 44.17
N CYS A 3 30.36 -18.40 43.70
CA CYS A 3 30.65 -17.59 42.53
C CYS A 3 31.98 -16.84 42.70
N THR A 4 32.85 -16.94 41.70
CA THR A 4 33.83 -15.91 41.37
C THR A 4 33.40 -15.26 40.05
N ARG A 5 32.94 -14.01 40.13
CA ARG A 5 32.72 -13.14 38.96
C ARG A 5 34.09 -12.80 38.38
N LEU A 6 34.31 -13.18 37.13
CA LEU A 6 35.34 -12.58 36.28
C LEU A 6 34.67 -11.42 35.55
N ASP A 7 35.05 -10.20 35.92
CA ASP A 7 34.76 -8.99 35.17
C ASP A 7 35.45 -9.09 33.80
N SER A 8 34.71 -9.52 32.79
CA SER A 8 35.09 -9.33 31.39
C SER A 8 34.29 -8.17 30.83
N SER A 9 34.96 -7.04 30.64
CA SER A 9 34.48 -5.93 29.82
C SER A 9 33.93 -6.43 28.47
N PRO A 10 32.82 -5.88 27.94
CA PRO A 10 32.28 -6.31 26.67
C PRO A 10 33.31 -6.10 25.55
N PRO A 11 33.47 -7.04 24.61
CA PRO A 11 34.38 -6.84 23.49
C PRO A 11 33.91 -5.64 22.68
N SER A 12 34.84 -4.73 22.37
CA SER A 12 34.60 -3.60 21.49
C SER A 12 34.14 -4.11 20.13
N SER A 13 32.97 -3.62 19.69
CA SER A 13 32.42 -3.86 18.36
C SER A 13 33.47 -3.55 17.27
N PRO A 14 33.57 -4.36 16.20
CA PRO A 14 34.52 -4.10 15.12
C PRO A 14 34.26 -2.73 14.50
N THR A 15 35.31 -1.91 14.47
CA THR A 15 35.31 -0.54 13.95
C THR A 15 34.94 -0.52 12.47
N LYS A 16 33.65 -0.41 12.16
CA LYS A 16 33.17 -0.12 10.80
C LYS A 16 33.78 1.22 10.36
N ARG A 17 34.45 1.26 9.21
CA ARG A 17 35.03 2.47 8.61
C ARG A 17 33.94 3.55 8.46
N ARG A 18 33.91 4.51 9.40
CA ARG A 18 33.17 5.76 9.23
C ARG A 18 33.84 6.54 8.08
N MET A 19 33.08 6.86 7.03
CA MET A 19 33.49 7.94 6.12
C MET A 19 33.51 9.23 6.94
N VAL A 20 34.71 9.74 7.20
CA VAL A 20 34.94 10.99 7.91
C VAL A 20 34.52 12.15 7.00
N GLY A 21 33.62 13.03 7.46
CA GLY A 21 33.41 14.34 6.84
C GLY A 21 31.99 14.73 6.43
N VAL A 22 30.98 13.84 6.55
CA VAL A 22 29.56 14.19 6.32
C VAL A 22 28.75 13.69 7.50
N THR A 23 28.01 14.58 8.18
CA THR A 23 27.02 14.17 9.18
C THR A 23 25.98 13.28 8.50
N PRO A 24 25.86 11.98 8.86
CA PRO A 24 24.98 11.03 8.16
C PRO A 24 23.49 11.42 8.21
N GLU A 25 23.14 12.32 9.12
CA GLU A 25 21.79 12.80 9.42
C GLU A 25 21.20 13.70 8.32
N SER A 26 22.03 14.28 7.44
CA SER A 26 21.55 15.08 6.29
C SER A 26 21.40 14.27 5.00
N LEU A 27 21.79 13.00 4.98
CA LEU A 27 21.86 12.22 3.75
C LEU A 27 20.49 11.67 3.34
N PHE A 28 19.67 11.23 4.29
CA PHE A 28 18.35 10.66 4.00
C PHE A 28 17.26 11.62 4.51
N PRO A 29 16.55 12.33 3.63
CA PRO A 29 15.48 13.22 4.06
C PRO A 29 14.38 12.43 4.77
N TYR A 30 13.94 12.94 5.93
CA TYR A 30 12.84 12.36 6.70
C TYR A 30 11.59 13.24 6.54
N PRO A 31 10.40 12.68 6.28
CA PRO A 31 9.18 13.47 6.22
C PRO A 31 8.98 14.24 7.53
N LYS A 32 8.43 15.45 7.43
CA LYS A 32 7.98 16.17 8.61
C LYS A 32 6.76 15.44 9.17
N LEU A 33 6.88 15.00 10.42
CA LEU A 33 5.83 14.34 11.18
C LEU A 33 5.67 15.08 12.49
N ASP A 34 4.44 15.09 13.01
CA ASP A 34 4.16 15.64 14.32
C ASP A 34 4.89 14.81 15.38
N SER A 35 5.42 15.46 16.41
CA SER A 35 6.32 14.82 17.38
C SER A 35 5.67 13.69 18.16
N ASP A 36 4.36 13.75 18.36
CA ASP A 36 3.55 12.73 19.02
C ASP A 36 3.40 11.44 18.18
N CYS A 37 3.50 11.57 16.86
CA CYS A 37 3.41 10.48 15.89
C CYS A 37 4.71 9.68 15.75
N VAL A 38 5.81 10.18 16.33
CA VAL A 38 7.14 9.57 16.21
C VAL A 38 7.50 8.93 17.55
N ASN A 39 8.15 7.78 17.49
CA ASN A 39 8.75 7.16 18.68
C ASN A 39 9.77 8.13 19.29
N ASP A 40 9.80 8.18 20.61
CA ASP A 40 10.80 8.98 21.32
C ASP A 40 12.20 8.55 20.88
N ASP A 41 13.09 9.53 20.70
CA ASP A 41 14.49 9.21 20.47
C ASP A 41 15.03 8.40 21.65
N ASP A 42 15.89 7.43 21.34
CA ASP A 42 16.30 6.34 22.22
C ASP A 42 16.84 6.74 23.61
N GLY A 43 17.09 8.03 23.90
CA GLY A 43 17.56 8.53 25.20
C GLY A 43 18.84 7.87 25.71
N GLU A 44 19.32 8.29 26.88
CA GLU A 44 20.26 7.49 27.67
C GLU A 44 19.45 6.54 28.56
N GLY A 45 18.92 5.47 27.97
CA GLY A 45 18.30 4.38 28.74
C GLY A 45 19.37 3.48 29.34
N THR A 46 19.33 3.26 30.66
CA THR A 46 20.43 2.60 31.39
C THR A 46 20.47 1.08 31.25
N GLU A 47 19.42 0.40 30.80
CA GLU A 47 19.45 -1.04 30.48
C GLU A 47 18.43 -1.40 29.39
N PRO A 48 18.75 -2.33 28.47
CA PRO A 48 17.77 -2.84 27.51
C PRO A 48 16.67 -3.63 28.23
N ALA A 49 15.42 -3.19 28.10
CA ALA A 49 14.28 -3.95 28.59
C ALA A 49 14.14 -5.26 27.79
N CYS A 50 14.76 -6.33 28.28
CA CYS A 50 14.91 -7.60 27.58
C CYS A 50 13.66 -8.50 27.65
N SER A 51 12.45 -7.93 27.81
CA SER A 51 11.20 -8.69 27.84
C SER A 51 10.36 -8.41 26.60
N TYR A 52 10.31 -9.40 25.70
CA TYR A 52 9.35 -9.43 24.59
C TYR A 52 7.93 -9.13 25.08
N ARG A 53 7.14 -8.44 24.25
CA ARG A 53 5.70 -8.30 24.45
C ARG A 53 5.08 -9.67 24.76
N LYS A 54 4.20 -9.72 25.76
CA LYS A 54 3.51 -10.96 26.10
C LYS A 54 2.74 -11.43 24.87
N CYS A 55 2.98 -12.67 24.48
CA CYS A 55 2.29 -13.32 23.39
C CYS A 55 1.96 -14.73 23.87
N ARG A 56 0.69 -15.11 23.76
CA ARG A 56 0.22 -16.44 24.18
C ARG A 56 -0.64 -17.05 23.09
N ARG A 57 -0.36 -18.30 22.76
CA ARG A 57 -1.16 -19.08 21.82
C ARG A 57 -2.47 -19.50 22.48
N ILE A 58 -3.58 -19.23 21.80
CA ILE A 58 -4.90 -19.69 22.26
C ILE A 58 -5.25 -20.98 21.53
N GLN A 59 -5.53 -22.02 22.31
CA GLN A 59 -5.84 -23.34 21.80
C GLN A 59 -7.31 -23.46 21.40
N ILE A 60 -7.57 -24.28 20.40
CA ILE A 60 -8.92 -24.75 20.08
C ILE A 60 -9.44 -25.55 21.27
N THR A 61 -10.74 -25.45 21.55
CA THR A 61 -11.37 -26.19 22.64
C THR A 61 -12.54 -27.03 22.14
N ASP A 62 -12.75 -28.19 22.77
CA ASP A 62 -13.93 -29.05 22.55
C ASP A 62 -15.06 -28.75 23.56
N SER A 63 -14.97 -27.61 24.24
CA SER A 63 -15.93 -27.19 25.25
C SER A 63 -17.33 -27.00 24.65
N ILE A 64 -18.31 -27.65 25.28
CA ILE A 64 -19.74 -27.51 24.94
C ILE A 64 -20.43 -26.40 25.75
N LEU A 65 -19.69 -25.61 26.54
CA LEU A 65 -20.24 -24.60 27.44
C LEU A 65 -21.06 -23.51 26.71
N TRP A 66 -20.80 -23.29 25.44
CA TRP A 66 -21.48 -22.28 24.61
C TRP A 66 -22.56 -22.88 23.70
N GLY A 67 -22.95 -24.12 23.97
CA GLY A 67 -23.98 -24.85 23.22
C GLY A 67 -23.42 -25.57 22.00
N THR A 68 -24.28 -25.75 20.99
CA THR A 68 -23.87 -26.37 19.73
C THR A 68 -22.86 -25.49 19.00
N PRO A 69 -22.02 -26.04 18.09
CA PRO A 69 -21.07 -25.23 17.33
C PRO A 69 -21.70 -24.05 16.59
N ALA A 70 -22.93 -24.20 16.09
CA ALA A 70 -23.67 -23.11 15.46
C ALA A 70 -24.03 -22.00 16.45
N LEU A 71 -24.55 -22.36 17.63
CA LEU A 71 -24.87 -21.39 18.68
C LEU A 71 -23.62 -20.70 19.24
N ALA A 72 -22.53 -21.45 19.39
CA ALA A 72 -21.24 -20.91 19.82
C ALA A 72 -20.67 -19.92 18.79
N ALA A 73 -20.83 -20.17 17.49
CA ALA A 73 -20.43 -19.25 16.44
C ALA A 73 -21.26 -17.95 16.44
N GLU A 74 -22.59 -18.07 16.59
CA GLU A 74 -23.47 -16.90 16.75
C GLU A 74 -23.10 -16.10 18.00
N ARG A 75 -22.83 -16.78 19.11
CA ARG A 75 -22.39 -16.14 20.35
C ARG A 75 -21.04 -15.45 20.18
N ALA A 76 -20.07 -16.07 19.52
CA ALA A 76 -18.76 -15.47 19.26
C ALA A 76 -18.87 -14.18 18.42
N LEU A 77 -19.88 -14.06 17.56
CA LEU A 77 -20.16 -12.82 16.80
C LEU A 77 -20.89 -11.75 17.64
N ALA A 78 -21.71 -12.16 18.60
CA ALA A 78 -22.51 -11.26 19.42
C ALA A 78 -21.81 -10.78 20.70
N GLU A 79 -20.85 -11.54 21.21
CA GLU A 79 -20.14 -11.25 22.45
C GLU A 79 -19.20 -10.03 22.25
N PRO A 80 -19.38 -8.95 23.03
CA PRO A 80 -18.73 -7.68 22.72
C PRO A 80 -17.26 -7.65 23.14
N ARG A 81 -16.82 -8.49 24.09
CA ARG A 81 -15.47 -8.42 24.65
C ARG A 81 -14.84 -9.78 24.86
N VAL A 82 -13.54 -9.82 24.60
CA VAL A 82 -12.66 -10.93 24.97
C VAL A 82 -12.24 -10.80 26.44
N THR A 83 -12.33 -11.92 27.15
CA THR A 83 -11.95 -12.14 28.55
C THR A 83 -11.20 -13.47 28.65
N PRO A 84 -10.42 -13.70 29.71
CA PRO A 84 -9.75 -14.98 29.93
C PRO A 84 -10.70 -16.19 29.90
N GLU A 85 -11.96 -16.01 30.30
CA GLU A 85 -12.96 -17.07 30.38
C GLU A 85 -13.58 -17.42 29.02
N ASN A 86 -13.56 -16.49 28.05
CA ASN A 86 -14.21 -16.66 26.75
C ASN A 86 -13.26 -16.56 25.55
N GLU A 87 -11.96 -16.33 25.74
CA GLU A 87 -10.99 -16.29 24.62
C GLU A 87 -11.01 -17.55 23.75
N ALA A 88 -11.26 -18.72 24.36
CA ALA A 88 -11.38 -20.00 23.67
C ALA A 88 -12.65 -20.10 22.80
N LEU A 89 -13.74 -19.40 23.17
CA LEU A 89 -14.96 -19.27 22.36
C LEU A 89 -14.62 -18.56 21.04
N PHE A 90 -13.96 -17.39 21.12
CA PHE A 90 -13.58 -16.64 19.93
C PHE A 90 -12.59 -17.42 19.06
N ARG A 91 -11.53 -17.96 19.66
CA ARG A 91 -10.53 -18.77 18.96
C ARG A 91 -11.15 -19.91 18.14
N THR A 92 -12.14 -20.59 18.72
CA THR A 92 -12.69 -21.84 18.18
C THR A 92 -13.84 -21.61 17.22
N TYR A 93 -14.72 -20.64 17.51
CA TYR A 93 -16.00 -20.50 16.83
C TYR A 93 -16.17 -19.17 16.07
N HIS A 94 -15.31 -18.16 16.30
CA HIS A 94 -15.41 -16.91 15.54
C HIS A 94 -15.02 -17.17 14.07
N PRO A 95 -15.83 -16.77 13.06
CA PRO A 95 -15.59 -17.09 11.66
C PRO A 95 -14.20 -16.68 11.13
N SER A 96 -13.64 -15.60 11.66
CA SER A 96 -12.32 -15.09 11.25
C SER A 96 -11.14 -15.76 11.94
N LEU A 97 -11.35 -16.53 13.01
CA LEU A 97 -10.28 -17.17 13.80
C LEU A 97 -10.35 -18.70 13.77
N ALA A 98 -11.55 -19.26 13.63
CA ALA A 98 -11.80 -20.70 13.70
C ALA A 98 -10.99 -21.51 12.67
N LEU A 99 -10.79 -20.94 11.48
CA LEU A 99 -10.10 -21.60 10.37
C LEU A 99 -8.57 -21.41 10.41
N CYS A 100 -8.08 -20.51 11.27
CA CYS A 100 -6.66 -20.27 11.49
C CYS A 100 -6.05 -21.39 12.36
N GLN A 101 -4.89 -21.88 11.95
CA GLN A 101 -4.09 -22.89 12.64
C GLN A 101 -3.48 -22.32 13.91
N GLU A 102 -2.92 -21.13 13.81
CA GLU A 102 -2.25 -20.45 14.91
C GLU A 102 -2.88 -19.07 15.13
N VAL A 103 -3.33 -18.86 16.37
CA VAL A 103 -3.94 -17.62 16.84
C VAL A 103 -3.35 -17.32 18.20
N HIS A 104 -2.89 -16.10 18.36
CA HIS A 104 -2.24 -15.61 19.56
C HIS A 104 -2.98 -14.39 20.10
N LEU A 105 -2.93 -14.20 21.41
CA LEU A 105 -3.19 -12.91 22.03
C LEU A 105 -1.86 -12.21 22.26
N ILE A 106 -1.74 -10.99 21.75
CA ILE A 106 -0.53 -10.16 21.83
C ILE A 106 -0.86 -8.90 22.64
N GLU A 107 -0.06 -8.63 23.68
CA GLU A 107 -0.19 -7.45 24.52
C GLU A 107 0.52 -6.25 23.88
N GLU A 108 -0.18 -5.12 23.82
CA GLU A 108 0.33 -3.82 23.43
C GLU A 108 1.00 -3.08 24.59
N GLU A 109 1.71 -2.00 24.29
CA GLU A 109 2.44 -1.21 25.30
C GLU A 109 1.51 -0.54 26.33
N ASN A 110 0.31 -0.15 25.89
CA ASN A 110 -0.74 0.42 26.74
C ASN A 110 -1.50 -0.64 27.57
N GLY A 111 -1.12 -1.92 27.47
CA GLY A 111 -1.77 -3.04 28.15
C GLY A 111 -3.04 -3.55 27.45
N THR A 112 -3.41 -3.04 26.26
CA THR A 112 -4.50 -3.61 25.47
C THR A 112 -4.05 -4.89 24.76
N TRP A 113 -5.01 -5.70 24.33
CA TRP A 113 -4.73 -6.95 23.62
C TRP A 113 -5.23 -6.88 22.18
N MET A 114 -4.60 -7.65 21.32
CA MET A 114 -5.04 -7.88 19.94
C MET A 114 -4.86 -9.35 19.58
N TRP A 115 -5.59 -9.80 18.57
CA TRP A 115 -5.40 -11.10 17.96
C TRP A 115 -4.24 -11.04 16.97
N GLY A 116 -3.26 -11.92 17.12
CA GLY A 116 -2.24 -12.21 16.13
C GLY A 116 -2.57 -13.52 15.42
N ILE A 117 -2.54 -13.53 14.09
CA ILE A 117 -2.75 -14.76 13.31
C ILE A 117 -1.61 -14.98 12.34
N LEU A 118 -1.24 -16.25 12.15
CA LEU A 118 -0.28 -16.62 11.12
C LEU A 118 -1.01 -16.76 9.79
N PRO A 119 -0.62 -16.01 8.73
CA PRO A 119 -1.29 -16.09 7.45
C PRO A 119 -1.07 -17.47 6.79
N GLU A 120 -2.17 -18.14 6.44
CA GLU A 120 -2.15 -19.46 5.80
C GLU A 120 -2.20 -19.35 4.27
N ALA A 121 -1.25 -20.00 3.61
CA ALA A 121 -1.09 -20.01 2.15
C ALA A 121 -2.21 -20.76 1.40
N GLU A 122 -2.90 -21.70 2.07
CA GLU A 122 -3.75 -22.70 1.39
C GLU A 122 -5.26 -22.51 1.63
N LYS A 123 -5.67 -21.71 2.63
CA LYS A 123 -7.09 -21.59 3.00
C LYS A 123 -7.65 -20.20 2.65
N THR A 124 -8.51 -20.17 1.64
CA THR A 124 -9.26 -18.97 1.26
C THR A 124 -10.47 -18.81 2.17
N HIS A 125 -10.29 -18.10 3.28
CA HIS A 125 -11.40 -17.66 4.12
C HIS A 125 -11.29 -16.17 4.41
N ASN A 126 -12.42 -15.57 4.78
CA ASN A 126 -12.51 -14.15 5.06
C ASN A 126 -12.06 -13.89 6.50
N ILE A 127 -10.95 -13.16 6.63
CA ILE A 127 -10.42 -12.74 7.92
C ILE A 127 -10.95 -11.33 8.17
N GLY A 128 -11.90 -11.21 9.10
CA GLY A 128 -12.42 -9.93 9.54
C GLY A 128 -11.34 -9.03 10.15
N SER A 129 -11.70 -7.78 10.42
CA SER A 129 -10.80 -6.84 11.09
C SER A 129 -10.76 -7.03 12.61
N HIS A 130 -11.82 -7.57 13.21
CA HIS A 130 -11.98 -7.68 14.66
C HIS A 130 -12.66 -8.99 15.08
N ALA A 131 -12.43 -9.39 16.33
CA ALA A 131 -13.21 -10.42 17.04
C ALA A 131 -13.30 -10.07 18.54
N GLY A 132 -14.51 -9.89 19.05
CA GLY A 132 -14.76 -9.47 20.44
C GLY A 132 -14.12 -8.11 20.77
N ASP A 133 -14.29 -7.14 19.88
CA ASP A 133 -13.70 -5.78 19.90
C ASP A 133 -12.16 -5.72 19.87
N LEU A 134 -11.46 -6.85 19.77
CA LEU A 134 -10.01 -6.86 19.58
C LEU A 134 -9.68 -6.89 18.08
N GLU A 135 -8.74 -6.04 17.68
CA GLU A 135 -8.17 -6.02 16.34
C GLU A 135 -7.50 -7.36 16.00
N ILE A 136 -7.63 -7.79 14.74
CA ILE A 136 -6.94 -8.97 14.19
C ILE A 136 -5.80 -8.49 13.28
N HIS A 137 -4.56 -8.84 13.61
CA HIS A 137 -3.36 -8.48 12.85
C HIS A 137 -2.61 -9.71 12.37
N PHE A 138 -1.91 -9.57 11.25
CA PHE A 138 -1.04 -10.63 10.77
C PHE A 138 0.30 -10.64 11.49
N GLU A 139 0.75 -11.83 11.86
CA GLU A 139 2.14 -12.04 12.26
C GLU A 139 3.06 -12.08 11.05
N ALA A 140 4.28 -11.57 11.20
CA ALA A 140 5.24 -11.54 10.10
C ALA A 140 5.72 -12.95 9.74
N LEU A 141 5.56 -13.29 8.46
CA LEU A 141 6.32 -14.35 7.83
C LEU A 141 7.71 -13.84 7.42
N GLY A 142 8.68 -14.75 7.35
CA GLY A 142 10.04 -14.43 6.93
C GLY A 142 11.04 -15.47 7.42
N TYR A 143 12.27 -15.34 6.95
CA TYR A 143 13.37 -16.18 7.37
C TYR A 143 13.75 -15.87 8.82
N ILE A 144 13.95 -16.93 9.61
CA ILE A 144 14.22 -16.87 11.06
C ILE A 144 15.54 -17.52 11.46
N SER A 145 16.23 -18.19 10.53
CA SER A 145 17.46 -18.93 10.81
C SER A 145 18.36 -18.96 9.59
N PRO A 146 19.70 -18.97 9.77
CA PRO A 146 20.62 -19.31 8.71
C PRO A 146 20.35 -20.73 8.20
N THR A 147 20.14 -20.88 6.91
CA THR A 147 20.08 -22.18 6.24
C THR A 147 21.47 -22.78 6.01
N ILE A 148 22.52 -21.94 5.97
CA ILE A 148 23.87 -22.35 5.54
C ILE A 148 24.96 -21.94 6.56
N THR A 149 24.77 -20.85 7.32
CA THR A 149 25.79 -20.34 8.23
C THR A 149 25.77 -21.08 9.56
N ILE A 150 26.80 -21.90 9.82
CA ILE A 150 26.86 -22.78 10.99
C ILE A 150 26.98 -21.97 12.32
N PHE A 151 27.53 -20.74 12.28
CA PHE A 151 27.63 -19.85 13.45
C PHE A 151 27.62 -18.36 13.04
N PRO A 152 26.46 -17.74 12.78
CA PRO A 152 26.43 -16.31 12.55
C PRO A 152 26.82 -15.55 13.83
N MET A 153 27.56 -14.46 13.69
CA MET A 153 27.85 -13.56 14.81
C MET A 153 26.53 -12.94 15.30
N LEU A 154 26.17 -13.13 16.57
CA LEU A 154 24.95 -12.54 17.12
C LEU A 154 25.11 -11.03 17.29
N GLN A 155 24.15 -10.27 16.76
CA GLN A 155 24.01 -8.85 16.99
C GLN A 155 23.01 -8.61 18.13
N HIS A 156 23.42 -7.83 19.13
CA HIS A 156 22.53 -7.40 20.21
C HIS A 156 21.58 -6.29 19.73
N ASP A 157 20.39 -6.23 20.34
CA ASP A 157 19.42 -5.16 20.10
C ASP A 157 20.06 -3.81 20.48
N PRO A 158 20.25 -2.88 19.52
CA PRO A 158 20.91 -1.61 19.78
C PRO A 158 19.98 -0.55 20.37
N ILE A 159 18.71 -0.89 20.62
CA ILE A 159 17.68 0.04 21.08
C ILE A 159 17.37 -0.21 22.56
N PRO A 160 17.59 0.78 23.45
CA PRO A 160 17.39 0.61 24.89
C PRO A 160 15.90 0.65 25.28
N ARG A 161 15.07 1.36 24.52
CA ARG A 161 13.63 1.54 24.81
C ARG A 161 12.75 0.72 23.84
N PRO A 162 11.67 0.10 24.31
CA PRO A 162 10.73 -0.56 23.41
C PRO A 162 10.21 0.40 22.33
N ILE A 163 10.17 -0.06 21.09
CA ILE A 163 9.53 0.65 19.98
C ILE A 163 8.02 0.40 20.05
N ASN A 164 7.24 1.45 19.83
CA ASN A 164 5.81 1.35 19.60
C ASN A 164 5.52 1.22 18.09
N PRO A 165 5.01 0.07 17.60
CA PRO A 165 4.65 -0.16 16.21
C PRO A 165 3.54 0.75 15.66
N ARG A 166 2.73 1.35 16.54
CA ARG A 166 1.69 2.31 16.17
C ARG A 166 2.24 3.74 15.99
N LYS A 167 3.55 3.94 16.18
CA LYS A 167 4.24 5.21 15.92
C LYS A 167 5.30 5.04 14.85
N PHE A 168 5.64 6.12 14.16
CA PHE A 168 6.73 6.11 13.21
C PHE A 168 8.09 6.02 13.90
N LEU A 169 9.07 5.40 13.26
CA LEU A 169 10.44 5.32 13.78
C LEU A 169 11.08 6.71 13.82
N SER A 170 11.93 6.94 14.82
CA SER A 170 12.72 8.16 14.89
C SER A 170 13.86 8.14 13.85
N ARG A 171 14.45 9.30 13.57
CA ARG A 171 15.62 9.40 12.68
C ARG A 171 16.81 8.58 13.21
N ASN A 172 17.01 8.58 14.52
CA ASN A 172 18.11 7.84 15.14
C ASN A 172 17.89 6.33 15.04
N GLN A 173 16.67 5.86 15.27
CA GLN A 173 16.29 4.44 15.10
C GLN A 173 16.53 3.96 13.67
N LEU A 174 16.12 4.76 12.67
CA LEU A 174 16.38 4.47 11.26
C LEU A 174 17.88 4.47 10.92
N ARG A 175 18.67 5.35 11.53
CA ARG A 175 20.14 5.33 11.39
C ARG A 175 20.71 4.02 11.93
N ARG A 176 20.31 3.60 13.13
CA ARG A 176 20.77 2.34 13.73
C ARG A 176 20.39 1.13 12.87
N LEU A 177 19.18 1.09 12.31
CA LEU A 177 18.78 0.03 11.36
C LEU A 177 19.70 -0.02 10.14
N ARG A 178 20.03 1.13 9.55
CA ARG A 178 20.96 1.20 8.42
C ARG A 178 22.38 0.78 8.80
N ASP A 179 22.83 1.10 10.01
CA ASP A 179 24.14 0.68 10.49
C ASP A 179 24.21 -0.83 10.78
N MET A 180 23.10 -1.39 11.30
CA MET A 180 22.92 -2.79 11.63
C MET A 180 22.76 -3.67 10.40
N PHE A 181 22.03 -3.19 9.38
CA PHE A 181 21.77 -3.90 8.12
C PHE A 181 22.18 -3.05 6.90
N PRO A 182 23.49 -2.97 6.58
CA PRO A 182 24.01 -2.12 5.52
C PRO A 182 23.50 -2.42 4.11
N THR A 183 23.17 -3.67 3.82
CA THR A 183 22.73 -4.13 2.49
C THR A 183 21.21 -4.17 2.33
N ALA A 184 20.46 -3.91 3.41
CA ALA A 184 19.00 -3.87 3.38
C ALA A 184 18.49 -2.67 2.55
N LEU A 185 17.32 -2.87 1.92
CA LEU A 185 16.58 -1.87 1.16
C LEU A 185 15.53 -1.13 2.00
N GLY A 186 15.22 -1.65 3.19
CA GLY A 186 14.14 -1.13 4.01
C GLY A 186 13.79 -2.03 5.19
N VAL A 187 12.77 -1.62 5.94
CA VAL A 187 12.09 -2.43 6.95
C VAL A 187 10.57 -2.25 6.89
N ARG A 188 9.82 -3.26 7.35
CA ARG A 188 8.40 -3.13 7.74
C ARG A 188 8.29 -3.27 9.24
N ILE A 189 7.49 -2.40 9.85
CA ILE A 189 7.12 -2.46 11.27
C ILE A 189 5.64 -2.84 11.29
N LEU A 190 5.32 -4.01 11.86
CA LEU A 190 3.96 -4.50 11.97
C LEU A 190 3.41 -4.27 13.37
N ILE A 191 2.14 -3.89 13.45
CA ILE A 191 1.43 -3.64 14.72
C ILE A 191 1.50 -4.87 15.63
N SER A 192 1.46 -6.07 15.06
CA SER A 192 1.64 -7.37 15.73
C SER A 192 2.97 -7.57 16.48
N GLY A 193 3.88 -6.59 16.47
CA GLY A 193 5.13 -6.60 17.25
C GLY A 193 6.31 -7.18 16.50
N PHE A 194 6.30 -7.09 15.17
CA PHE A 194 7.36 -7.60 14.31
C PHE A 194 8.05 -6.48 13.53
N ILE A 195 9.33 -6.70 13.25
CA ILE A 195 10.12 -5.92 12.29
C ILE A 195 10.65 -6.87 11.21
N VAL A 196 10.35 -6.56 9.95
CA VAL A 196 10.80 -7.34 8.79
C VAL A 196 11.85 -6.56 8.03
N VAL A 197 13.08 -7.04 8.00
CA VAL A 197 14.19 -6.43 7.25
C VAL A 197 14.14 -6.88 5.80
N LEU A 198 14.11 -5.93 4.87
CA LEU A 198 13.82 -6.16 3.46
C LEU A 198 15.12 -6.12 2.63
N PHE A 199 15.40 -7.21 1.91
CA PHE A 199 16.59 -7.35 1.07
C PHE A 199 16.22 -7.48 -0.41
N LYS A 200 17.21 -7.36 -1.29
CA LYS A 200 16.99 -7.52 -2.73
C LYS A 200 16.84 -9.00 -3.12
N THR A 201 17.63 -9.89 -2.52
CA THR A 201 17.63 -11.33 -2.80
C THR A 201 17.92 -12.11 -1.53
N ILE A 202 17.60 -13.42 -1.50
CA ILE A 202 17.99 -14.32 -0.40
C ILE A 202 19.50 -14.29 -0.17
N LYS A 203 20.29 -14.26 -1.25
CA LYS A 203 21.76 -14.19 -1.16
C LYS A 203 22.24 -12.96 -0.40
N ASP A 204 21.52 -11.84 -0.51
CA ASP A 204 21.85 -10.63 0.24
C ASP A 204 21.50 -10.77 1.73
N ILE A 205 20.46 -11.55 2.07
CA ILE A 205 20.12 -11.91 3.47
C ILE A 205 21.25 -12.75 4.06
N GLU A 206 21.61 -13.85 3.40
CA GLU A 206 22.68 -14.77 3.86
C GLU A 206 24.02 -14.04 4.00
N LYS A 207 24.33 -13.18 3.02
CA LYS A 207 25.52 -12.33 3.07
C LYS A 207 25.49 -11.39 4.27
N SER A 208 24.35 -10.76 4.58
CA SER A 208 24.23 -9.89 5.74
C SER A 208 24.38 -10.66 7.06
N TRP A 209 23.83 -11.86 7.18
CA TRP A 209 24.05 -12.70 8.37
C TRP A 209 25.53 -13.08 8.56
N TYR A 210 26.24 -13.34 7.46
CA TYR A 210 27.66 -13.69 7.51
C TYR A 210 28.55 -12.47 7.80
N GLU A 211 28.32 -11.33 7.14
CA GLU A 211 29.19 -10.16 7.22
C GLU A 211 28.82 -9.21 8.36
N ASP A 212 27.54 -8.98 8.60
CA ASP A 212 27.04 -8.02 9.60
C ASP A 212 26.65 -8.71 10.91
N GLY A 213 26.18 -9.96 10.82
CA GLY A 213 25.72 -10.77 11.95
C GLY A 213 24.21 -10.98 11.94
N PHE A 214 23.74 -11.93 12.75
CA PHE A 214 22.33 -12.30 12.90
C PHE A 214 21.69 -11.59 14.09
N ALA A 215 20.46 -11.09 13.92
CA ALA A 215 19.70 -10.44 14.97
C ALA A 215 18.32 -11.10 15.13
N CYS A 216 17.85 -11.22 16.36
CA CYS A 216 16.52 -11.75 16.66
C CYS A 216 15.50 -10.67 17.08
N SER A 217 15.99 -9.47 17.40
CA SER A 217 15.17 -8.35 17.86
C SER A 217 15.74 -6.99 17.49
N PHE A 218 14.87 -5.98 17.49
CA PHE A 218 15.22 -4.57 17.39
C PHE A 218 14.15 -3.71 18.09
N GLY A 219 14.53 -2.96 19.11
CA GLY A 219 13.59 -2.19 19.95
C GLY A 219 12.48 -3.04 20.54
N ASN A 220 12.80 -4.25 21.02
CA ASN A 220 11.83 -5.21 21.55
C ASN A 220 10.79 -5.75 20.53
N LEU A 221 10.99 -5.48 19.24
CA LEU A 221 10.22 -6.09 18.16
C LEU A 221 10.90 -7.38 17.69
N ARG A 222 10.11 -8.40 17.35
CA ARG A 222 10.61 -9.68 16.83
C ARG A 222 11.09 -9.51 15.40
N LEU A 223 12.35 -9.85 15.14
CA LEU A 223 12.95 -9.64 13.83
C LEU A 223 12.70 -10.81 12.88
N ARG A 224 12.41 -10.46 11.62
CA ARG A 224 12.31 -11.36 10.47
C ARG A 224 13.09 -10.78 9.30
N TYR A 225 13.49 -11.65 8.39
CA TYR A 225 14.18 -11.27 7.15
C TYR A 225 13.31 -11.68 5.96
N ASP A 226 13.21 -10.82 4.95
CA ASP A 226 12.45 -11.13 3.74
C ASP A 226 13.02 -10.41 2.52
N VAL A 227 12.63 -10.87 1.33
CA VAL A 227 12.94 -10.20 0.06
C VAL A 227 11.89 -9.13 -0.21
N LEU A 228 12.30 -7.99 -0.76
CA LEU A 228 11.37 -6.95 -1.19
C LEU A 228 10.68 -7.35 -2.51
N GLU A 229 9.60 -8.11 -2.42
CA GLU A 229 8.65 -8.32 -3.52
C GLU A 229 7.54 -7.28 -3.40
N VAL A 230 7.56 -6.25 -4.25
CA VAL A 230 6.48 -5.26 -4.33
C VAL A 230 6.03 -5.15 -5.76
N THR A 231 4.72 -5.25 -5.97
CA THR A 231 4.11 -5.01 -7.28
C THR A 231 3.46 -3.63 -7.23
N PRO A 232 3.84 -2.67 -8.10
CA PRO A 232 3.07 -1.45 -8.23
C PRO A 232 1.63 -1.83 -8.60
N THR A 233 0.64 -1.15 -8.02
CA THR A 233 -0.79 -1.46 -8.27
C THR A 233 -1.17 -1.23 -9.74
N VAL A 234 -0.27 -0.60 -10.51
CA VAL A 234 -0.37 -0.30 -11.94
C VAL A 234 0.90 -0.72 -12.70
N GLN A 235 0.72 -1.29 -13.91
CA GLN A 235 1.81 -1.40 -14.90
C GLN A 235 1.99 -0.08 -15.65
N VAL A 236 3.24 0.34 -15.88
CA VAL A 236 3.62 1.60 -16.54
C VAL A 236 2.73 1.92 -17.74
N VAL A 237 2.04 3.06 -17.70
CA VAL A 237 1.23 3.55 -18.82
C VAL A 237 2.19 3.86 -19.98
N GLN A 238 2.03 3.17 -21.11
CA GLN A 238 2.81 3.49 -22.31
C GLN A 238 2.51 4.93 -22.74
N ARG A 239 3.54 5.70 -23.10
CA ARG A 239 3.45 7.13 -23.44
C ARG A 239 2.27 7.43 -24.39
N GLY A 240 1.32 8.25 -23.94
CA GLY A 240 0.14 8.65 -24.72
C GLY A 240 -1.02 7.65 -24.71
N ALA A 241 -0.97 6.59 -23.90
CA ALA A 241 -2.11 5.73 -23.66
C ALA A 241 -3.08 6.41 -22.66
N ALA A 242 -4.38 6.27 -22.93
CA ALA A 242 -5.41 6.63 -21.97
C ALA A 242 -5.27 5.76 -20.72
N ILE A 243 -5.71 6.28 -19.57
CA ILE A 243 -5.70 5.57 -18.29
C ILE A 243 -6.54 4.28 -18.36
N SER A 244 -7.40 4.06 -19.35
CA SER A 244 -7.94 2.75 -19.72
C SER A 244 -8.20 2.70 -21.22
N ALA A 245 -8.09 1.51 -21.83
CA ALA A 245 -8.38 1.31 -23.24
C ALA A 245 -9.89 1.37 -23.57
N GLU A 246 -10.76 1.08 -22.60
CA GLU A 246 -12.21 0.95 -22.76
C GLU A 246 -12.94 1.57 -21.54
N PRO A 247 -14.09 2.27 -21.73
CA PRO A 247 -14.83 2.92 -20.63
C PRO A 247 -15.47 1.98 -19.62
N GLU A 248 -15.63 0.70 -19.97
CA GLU A 248 -16.25 -0.32 -19.11
C GLU A 248 -15.23 -1.35 -18.59
N ASP A 249 -13.95 -1.20 -18.96
CA ASP A 249 -12.89 -2.10 -18.49
C ASP A 249 -12.30 -1.59 -17.17
N LEU A 250 -12.57 -2.34 -16.09
CA LEU A 250 -12.00 -2.15 -14.75
C LEU A 250 -10.48 -2.35 -14.72
N ARG A 251 -9.86 -2.79 -15.82
CA ARG A 251 -8.40 -2.79 -16.02
C ARG A 251 -7.89 -1.39 -16.36
N SER A 252 -8.26 -0.39 -15.54
CA SER A 252 -7.64 0.92 -15.61
C SER A 252 -6.15 0.81 -15.26
N LEU A 253 -5.32 1.50 -16.03
CA LEU A 253 -3.90 1.71 -15.80
C LEU A 253 -3.63 2.71 -14.66
N ALA A 254 -4.62 3.33 -14.01
CA ALA A 254 -4.49 4.12 -12.76
C ALA A 254 -5.86 4.67 -12.34
N SER A 255 -6.03 5.06 -11.07
CA SER A 255 -7.11 5.93 -10.61
C SER A 255 -6.62 7.37 -10.57
N LEU A 256 -7.51 8.32 -10.89
CA LEU A 256 -7.31 9.69 -10.45
C LEU A 256 -7.53 9.75 -8.94
N GLY A 257 -6.70 10.52 -8.25
CA GLY A 257 -6.85 10.73 -6.81
C GLY A 257 -7.84 11.87 -6.54
N LEU A 258 -7.47 12.79 -5.66
CA LEU A 258 -8.34 13.89 -5.22
C LEU A 258 -8.14 15.17 -6.05
N LYS A 259 -9.19 15.98 -6.16
CA LYS A 259 -9.12 17.37 -6.62
C LYS A 259 -8.84 18.25 -5.41
N LEU A 260 -7.77 19.04 -5.49
CA LEU A 260 -7.25 19.84 -4.38
C LEU A 260 -7.23 21.32 -4.76
N ARG A 261 -7.44 22.18 -3.77
CA ARG A 261 -7.20 23.63 -3.87
C ARG A 261 -6.14 24.04 -2.86
N PHE A 262 -5.05 24.60 -3.36
CA PHE A 262 -3.98 25.17 -2.56
C PHE A 262 -4.37 26.55 -2.03
N SER A 263 -3.66 27.04 -1.02
CA SER A 263 -3.88 28.35 -0.40
C SER A 263 -3.69 29.53 -1.36
N ASP A 264 -2.93 29.34 -2.44
CA ASP A 264 -2.77 30.28 -3.55
C ASP A 264 -3.95 30.27 -4.55
N GLY A 265 -4.99 29.46 -4.29
CA GLY A 265 -6.17 29.29 -5.13
C GLY A 265 -5.98 28.35 -6.31
N ARG A 266 -4.79 27.75 -6.49
CA ARG A 266 -4.51 26.82 -7.58
C ARG A 266 -5.26 25.50 -7.36
N GLU A 267 -6.03 25.10 -8.37
CA GLU A 267 -6.71 23.80 -8.39
C GLU A 267 -5.91 22.76 -9.18
N VAL A 268 -5.79 21.56 -8.62
CA VAL A 268 -5.10 20.41 -9.26
C VAL A 268 -5.85 19.10 -9.01
N ILE A 269 -5.56 18.08 -9.81
CA ILE A 269 -5.94 16.68 -9.54
C ILE A 269 -4.68 15.86 -9.31
N THR A 270 -4.65 15.06 -8.24
CA THR A 270 -3.52 14.20 -7.91
C THR A 270 -3.50 12.94 -8.77
N VAL A 271 -2.32 12.51 -9.20
CA VAL A 271 -2.11 11.26 -9.94
C VAL A 271 -0.84 10.55 -9.44
N PRO A 272 -0.78 9.21 -9.47
CA PRO A 272 0.40 8.46 -9.01
C PRO A 272 1.57 8.65 -9.98
N THR A 273 2.76 9.00 -9.49
CA THR A 273 3.93 9.27 -10.34
C THR A 273 4.39 8.03 -11.10
N HIS A 274 4.43 6.86 -10.47
CA HIS A 274 4.91 5.60 -11.06
C HIS A 274 4.14 5.19 -12.31
N ALA A 275 2.85 5.57 -12.40
CA ALA A 275 2.02 5.29 -13.56
C ALA A 275 2.56 5.97 -14.83
N PHE A 276 3.27 7.09 -14.68
CA PHE A 276 3.77 7.90 -15.78
C PHE A 276 5.27 7.74 -16.04
N VAL A 277 6.02 6.94 -15.27
CA VAL A 277 7.47 6.77 -15.44
C VAL A 277 7.84 5.34 -15.82
N THR A 278 8.95 5.19 -16.53
CA THR A 278 9.54 3.88 -16.78
C THR A 278 10.19 3.38 -15.49
N LEU A 279 9.74 2.21 -15.04
CA LEU A 279 10.28 1.50 -13.89
C LEU A 279 11.39 0.53 -14.31
N ARG A 280 12.35 0.33 -13.40
CA ARG A 280 13.36 -0.71 -13.48
C ARG A 280 12.74 -2.01 -13.02
N ASP A 281 12.42 -2.89 -13.96
CA ASP A 281 11.94 -4.21 -13.63
C ASP A 281 13.00 -5.00 -12.84
N GLY A 282 12.60 -5.56 -11.70
CA GLY A 282 13.36 -6.58 -11.00
C GLY A 282 13.39 -7.87 -11.83
N ASP A 283 14.59 -8.42 -12.03
CA ASP A 283 14.82 -9.86 -12.29
C ASP A 283 14.23 -10.52 -13.55
N ARG A 284 14.17 -9.84 -14.70
CA ARG A 284 14.07 -10.55 -15.99
C ARG A 284 15.24 -10.24 -16.91
N SER A 285 15.86 -11.31 -17.41
CA SER A 285 17.05 -11.30 -18.26
C SER A 285 16.92 -10.31 -19.43
N THR A 286 18.00 -9.56 -19.62
CA THR A 286 18.12 -8.35 -20.44
C THR A 286 17.89 -8.49 -21.97
N PRO A 287 18.09 -9.64 -22.66
CA PRO A 287 18.05 -9.65 -24.12
C PRO A 287 16.64 -9.78 -24.73
N THR A 288 15.72 -10.54 -24.11
CA THR A 288 14.38 -10.80 -24.69
C THR A 288 13.47 -9.58 -24.64
N ARG A 289 13.60 -8.74 -23.60
CA ARG A 289 12.89 -7.47 -23.51
C ARG A 289 13.47 -6.39 -24.40
N PHE A 290 14.78 -6.30 -24.59
CA PHE A 290 15.34 -5.38 -25.57
C PHE A 290 14.74 -5.62 -26.96
N LEU A 291 14.64 -6.89 -27.36
CA LEU A 291 13.98 -7.28 -28.61
C LEU A 291 12.48 -6.97 -28.60
N ALA A 292 11.76 -7.25 -27.52
CA ALA A 292 10.33 -6.92 -27.41
C ALA A 292 10.07 -5.40 -27.44
N ASP A 293 10.96 -4.61 -26.86
CA ASP A 293 10.87 -3.16 -26.74
C ASP A 293 11.32 -2.47 -28.04
N VAL A 294 12.31 -3.05 -28.74
CA VAL A 294 12.66 -2.71 -30.14
C VAL A 294 11.50 -3.06 -31.06
N TYR A 295 10.88 -4.22 -30.90
CA TYR A 295 9.72 -4.67 -31.68
C TYR A 295 8.49 -3.79 -31.43
N ALA A 296 8.20 -3.43 -30.18
CA ALA A 296 7.14 -2.49 -29.83
C ALA A 296 7.40 -1.10 -30.43
N ARG A 297 8.64 -0.59 -30.36
CA ARG A 297 9.05 0.68 -31.01
C ARG A 297 8.92 0.63 -32.53
N LEU A 298 9.30 -0.48 -33.17
CA LEU A 298 9.12 -0.71 -34.61
C LEU A 298 7.64 -0.75 -34.97
N LYS A 299 6.84 -1.52 -34.25
CA LYS A 299 5.38 -1.60 -34.43
C LYS A 299 4.72 -0.23 -34.28
N GLN A 300 5.16 0.57 -33.31
CA GLN A 300 4.65 1.92 -33.05
C GLN A 300 5.10 2.94 -34.12
N ARG A 301 6.33 2.82 -34.66
CA ARG A 301 6.79 3.63 -35.80
C ARG A 301 6.05 3.25 -37.08
N LEU A 302 5.80 1.96 -37.30
CA LEU A 302 5.07 1.45 -38.46
C LEU A 302 3.57 1.74 -38.40
N ALA A 303 2.98 1.85 -37.20
CA ALA A 303 1.59 2.27 -37.01
C ALA A 303 1.31 3.66 -37.59
N ARG A 304 2.33 4.53 -37.69
CA ARG A 304 2.23 5.87 -38.33
C ARG A 304 2.03 5.83 -39.84
N TYR A 305 2.30 4.69 -40.48
CA TYR A 305 2.15 4.48 -41.92
C TYR A 305 0.87 3.72 -42.30
N ARG A 306 0.00 3.39 -41.33
CA ARG A 306 -1.32 2.83 -41.63
C ARG A 306 -2.24 3.95 -42.15
N PRO A 307 -2.83 3.81 -43.35
CA PRO A 307 -3.76 4.80 -43.85
C PRO A 307 -4.98 4.87 -42.94
N LEU A 308 -5.36 6.09 -42.56
CA LEU A 308 -6.60 6.38 -41.83
C LEU A 308 -7.79 5.94 -42.69
N ARG A 309 -8.48 4.86 -42.30
CA ARG A 309 -9.73 4.48 -42.95
C ARG A 309 -10.78 5.54 -42.64
N ARG A 310 -11.27 6.25 -43.66
CA ARG A 310 -12.45 7.14 -43.55
C ARG A 310 -13.61 6.35 -42.94
N GLY A 311 -14.19 6.87 -41.86
CA GLY A 311 -15.35 6.27 -41.19
C GLY A 311 -15.05 5.39 -39.96
N THR A 312 -13.79 5.29 -39.53
CA THR A 312 -13.50 4.76 -38.18
C THR A 312 -13.57 5.90 -37.16
N PRO A 313 -14.21 5.71 -35.98
CA PRO A 313 -14.10 6.68 -34.90
C PRO A 313 -12.61 6.86 -34.62
N SER A 314 -12.19 8.13 -34.52
CA SER A 314 -10.81 8.53 -34.25
C SER A 314 -10.15 7.58 -33.27
N PRO A 315 -8.90 7.13 -33.52
CA PRO A 315 -8.25 6.16 -32.64
C PRO A 315 -8.30 6.68 -31.19
N ALA A 316 -8.77 5.85 -30.27
CA ALA A 316 -8.97 6.12 -28.84
C ALA A 316 -7.65 6.34 -28.06
N ILE A 317 -6.60 6.76 -28.75
CA ILE A 317 -5.23 6.86 -28.25
C ILE A 317 -4.76 8.28 -28.51
N GLY A 318 -4.76 9.09 -27.47
CA GLY A 318 -4.19 10.43 -27.46
C GLY A 318 -2.67 10.36 -27.61
N PHE A 319 -2.18 10.22 -28.85
CA PHE A 319 -0.75 10.33 -29.13
C PHE A 319 -0.22 11.68 -28.66
N SER A 320 0.62 11.68 -27.61
CA SER A 320 1.41 12.86 -27.27
C SER A 320 2.34 13.19 -28.44
N ARG A 321 2.14 14.35 -29.06
CA ARG A 321 3.01 14.89 -30.13
C ARG A 321 4.33 15.48 -29.59
N CYS A 322 4.50 15.60 -28.28
CA CYS A 322 5.73 16.10 -27.67
C CYS A 322 6.57 14.95 -27.12
N GLU A 323 7.74 14.73 -27.74
CA GLU A 323 8.80 13.89 -27.20
C GLU A 323 9.38 14.56 -25.94
N SER A 324 8.91 14.20 -24.76
CA SER A 324 9.68 14.45 -23.53
C SER A 324 10.91 13.53 -23.57
N LYS A 325 12.09 14.11 -23.82
CA LYS A 325 13.38 13.41 -23.66
C LYS A 325 13.52 13.01 -22.18
N GLY A 326 13.75 11.71 -21.90
CA GLY A 326 13.97 11.20 -20.54
C GLY A 326 12.72 10.68 -19.81
N ASN A 327 12.89 10.34 -18.52
CA ASN A 327 11.86 9.75 -17.66
C ASN A 327 10.96 10.80 -16.97
N SER A 328 11.19 12.10 -17.20
CA SER A 328 10.44 13.21 -16.58
C SER A 328 8.92 13.08 -16.78
N VAL A 329 8.15 13.42 -15.74
CA VAL A 329 6.68 13.34 -15.70
C VAL A 329 6.01 14.66 -16.09
N VAL A 330 6.66 15.78 -15.77
CA VAL A 330 6.12 17.12 -16.02
C VAL A 330 5.91 17.34 -17.52
N GLY A 331 4.76 17.90 -17.88
CA GLY A 331 4.35 18.14 -19.27
C GLY A 331 3.59 16.98 -19.92
N LYS A 332 3.45 15.82 -19.24
CA LYS A 332 2.61 14.73 -19.74
C LYS A 332 1.14 15.07 -19.59
N ARG A 333 0.35 14.70 -20.60
CA ARG A 333 -1.11 14.86 -20.60
C ARG A 333 -1.77 13.68 -19.92
N VAL A 334 -2.79 13.97 -19.14
CA VAL A 334 -3.62 13.00 -18.42
C VAL A 334 -4.97 12.92 -19.11
N PHE A 335 -5.42 11.71 -19.43
CA PHE A 335 -6.68 11.46 -20.14
C PHE A 335 -7.56 10.53 -19.32
N LEU A 336 -8.88 10.75 -19.36
CA LEU A 336 -9.84 9.86 -18.70
C LEU A 336 -9.88 8.49 -19.39
N ALA A 337 -10.13 7.46 -18.57
CA ALA A 337 -10.37 6.10 -19.04
C ALA A 337 -11.57 6.06 -20.00
N GLY A 338 -11.42 5.38 -21.14
CA GLY A 338 -12.52 5.10 -22.07
C GLY A 338 -13.10 6.28 -22.85
N GLY A 339 -12.47 7.45 -22.76
CA GLY A 339 -12.77 8.61 -23.59
C GLY A 339 -11.50 9.35 -23.97
N SER A 340 -11.46 9.98 -25.15
CA SER A 340 -10.33 10.84 -25.55
C SER A 340 -10.34 12.21 -24.85
N GLN A 341 -10.93 12.31 -23.66
CA GLN A 341 -11.06 13.57 -22.91
C GLN A 341 -9.80 13.84 -22.10
N GLU A 342 -9.12 14.94 -22.42
CA GLU A 342 -7.99 15.46 -21.65
C GLU A 342 -8.50 16.00 -20.30
N VAL A 343 -7.93 15.48 -19.21
CA VAL A 343 -8.15 16.00 -17.85
C VAL A 343 -7.30 17.23 -17.63
N GLY A 344 -6.04 17.17 -18.07
CA GLY A 344 -5.07 18.24 -17.91
C GLY A 344 -3.65 17.79 -18.19
N VAL A 345 -2.69 18.59 -17.71
CA VAL A 345 -1.26 18.35 -17.87
C VAL A 345 -0.60 18.26 -16.50
N ILE A 346 0.32 17.31 -16.33
CA ILE A 346 1.11 17.20 -15.11
C ILE A 346 2.03 18.41 -15.01
N SER A 347 1.72 19.31 -14.07
CA SER A 347 2.43 20.57 -13.85
C SER A 347 3.63 20.40 -12.92
N SER A 348 3.55 19.46 -11.98
CA SER A 348 4.60 19.22 -10.98
C SER A 348 4.55 17.78 -10.46
N SER A 349 5.67 17.35 -9.86
CA SER A 349 5.85 16.03 -9.24
C SER A 349 6.62 16.20 -7.93
N TYR A 350 6.25 15.45 -6.90
CA TYR A 350 6.98 15.42 -5.62
C TYR A 350 8.09 14.38 -5.59
N ASP A 351 8.26 13.62 -6.67
CA ASP A 351 9.36 12.66 -6.83
C ASP A 351 10.42 13.20 -7.79
N GLU A 352 11.69 13.08 -7.39
CA GLU A 352 12.83 13.38 -8.25
C GLU A 352 13.03 12.27 -9.29
N VAL A 353 12.40 12.44 -10.46
CA VAL A 353 12.50 11.44 -11.51
C VAL A 353 13.79 11.61 -12.31
N SER A 354 14.79 10.78 -12.00
CA SER A 354 16.06 10.73 -12.73
C SER A 354 15.88 10.27 -14.19
N GLN A 355 16.87 10.51 -15.06
CA GLN A 355 16.85 9.96 -16.43
C GLN A 355 16.87 8.42 -16.48
N LYS A 356 17.28 7.76 -15.39
CA LYS A 356 17.35 6.31 -15.30
C LYS A 356 16.02 5.73 -14.79
N PRO A 357 15.66 4.50 -15.20
CA PRO A 357 14.51 3.81 -14.63
C PRO A 357 14.65 3.64 -13.12
N LEU A 358 13.63 4.04 -12.36
CA LEU A 358 13.58 3.92 -10.90
C LEU A 358 13.08 2.53 -10.50
N ARG A 359 13.57 1.99 -9.39
CA ARG A 359 12.94 0.82 -8.77
C ARG A 359 11.70 1.30 -8.03
N PHE A 360 10.71 0.45 -7.87
CA PHE A 360 9.52 0.78 -7.08
C PHE A 360 9.40 -0.22 -5.92
N PRO A 361 9.05 0.20 -4.71
CA PRO A 361 8.84 1.60 -4.25
C PRO A 361 10.16 2.36 -4.01
N VAL A 362 11.31 1.68 -4.05
CA VAL A 362 12.64 2.23 -3.74
C VAL A 362 13.10 3.26 -4.77
N GLY A 363 13.13 4.54 -4.39
CA GLY A 363 13.49 5.66 -5.27
C GLY A 363 12.35 6.65 -5.50
N PHE A 364 11.16 6.35 -4.98
CA PHE A 364 10.04 7.28 -4.86
C PHE A 364 9.98 7.80 -3.42
N GLN A 365 9.63 9.08 -3.27
CA GLN A 365 9.47 9.72 -1.96
C GLN A 365 8.00 9.75 -1.56
N HIS A 366 7.13 10.12 -2.49
CA HIS A 366 5.70 10.31 -2.28
C HIS A 366 4.83 9.60 -3.33
N ASP A 367 5.41 9.27 -4.49
CA ASP A 367 4.68 8.71 -5.63
C ASP A 367 3.47 9.56 -6.03
N LEU A 368 3.64 10.89 -6.01
CA LEU A 368 2.58 11.88 -6.17
C LEU A 368 2.95 12.95 -7.20
N SER A 369 2.08 13.13 -8.19
CA SER A 369 2.16 14.16 -9.21
C SER A 369 0.87 14.99 -9.28
N LEU A 370 0.98 16.27 -9.64
CA LEU A 370 -0.15 17.19 -9.71
C LEU A 370 -0.49 17.54 -11.16
N THR A 371 -1.77 17.38 -11.51
CA THR A 371 -2.31 17.70 -12.84
C THR A 371 -3.09 19.01 -12.78
N SER A 372 -2.67 20.00 -13.55
CA SER A 372 -3.35 21.29 -13.68
C SER A 372 -4.20 21.36 -14.94
N ALA A 373 -5.19 22.25 -14.93
CA ALA A 373 -5.95 22.60 -16.12
C ALA A 373 -5.02 23.08 -17.25
N ASN A 374 -5.33 22.68 -18.49
CA ASN A 374 -4.59 23.13 -19.67
C ASN A 374 -5.50 23.99 -20.56
N LEU A 375 -6.51 23.39 -21.17
CA LEU A 375 -7.46 24.08 -22.08
C LEU A 375 -8.87 24.25 -21.49
N ALA A 376 -9.25 23.37 -20.56
CA ALA A 376 -10.57 23.33 -19.94
C ALA A 376 -10.41 23.25 -18.41
N PRO A 377 -11.41 23.70 -17.63
CA PRO A 377 -11.39 23.57 -16.18
C PRO A 377 -11.30 22.09 -15.77
N LEU A 378 -10.64 21.82 -14.65
CA LEU A 378 -10.52 20.48 -14.10
C LEU A 378 -11.91 19.93 -13.74
N PRO A 379 -12.21 18.67 -14.09
CA PRO A 379 -13.53 18.10 -13.86
C PRO A 379 -13.86 18.01 -12.37
N ASP A 380 -15.14 18.04 -12.04
CA ASP A 380 -15.60 17.92 -10.66
C ASP A 380 -15.52 16.47 -10.19
N LEU A 381 -15.00 16.29 -8.97
CA LEU A 381 -14.88 15.00 -8.31
C LEU A 381 -16.09 14.76 -7.41
N GLN A 382 -16.70 13.58 -7.52
CA GLN A 382 -17.86 13.18 -6.76
C GLN A 382 -17.57 11.96 -5.89
N ALA A 383 -18.04 12.00 -4.65
CA ALA A 383 -18.11 10.81 -3.82
C ALA A 383 -18.98 9.75 -4.51
N PRO A 384 -18.54 8.47 -4.54
CA PRO A 384 -19.38 7.39 -5.00
C PRO A 384 -20.74 7.31 -4.26
N PRO A 385 -21.76 6.68 -4.86
CA PRO A 385 -23.00 6.41 -4.15
C PRO A 385 -22.75 5.60 -2.87
N LYS A 386 -23.42 5.98 -1.78
CA LYS A 386 -23.34 5.29 -0.47
C LYS A 386 -21.94 5.29 0.16
N THR A 387 -21.08 6.24 -0.21
CA THR A 387 -19.84 6.52 0.52
C THR A 387 -19.87 7.95 1.08
N PRO A 388 -19.25 8.19 2.25
CA PRO A 388 -19.13 9.53 2.81
C PRO A 388 -18.35 10.46 1.88
N ARG A 389 -18.66 11.76 1.97
CA ARG A 389 -17.90 12.80 1.28
C ARG A 389 -16.58 13.05 2.00
N VAL A 390 -15.48 13.07 1.25
CA VAL A 390 -14.19 13.49 1.80
C VAL A 390 -14.19 15.00 2.00
N THR A 391 -14.00 15.46 3.24
CA THR A 391 -14.05 16.89 3.59
C THR A 391 -12.72 17.46 4.07
N GLY A 392 -11.71 16.62 4.30
CA GLY A 392 -10.41 17.08 4.78
C GLY A 392 -9.41 15.95 4.94
N TRP A 393 -8.26 16.27 5.53
CA TRP A 393 -7.18 15.33 5.76
C TRP A 393 -7.22 14.78 7.18
N GLY A 394 -7.02 13.47 7.29
CA GLY A 394 -6.96 12.73 8.55
C GLY A 394 -5.54 12.65 9.09
N GLU A 395 -5.42 12.31 10.37
CA GLU A 395 -4.14 12.11 11.04
C GLU A 395 -3.62 10.70 10.84
N TYR A 396 -2.32 10.55 10.57
CA TYR A 396 -1.69 9.24 10.44
C TYR A 396 -1.76 8.45 11.75
N GLN A 397 -1.61 9.12 12.89
CA GLN A 397 -1.65 8.48 14.20
C GLN A 397 -3.04 7.92 14.53
N ALA A 398 -4.12 8.61 14.14
CA ALA A 398 -5.47 8.12 14.33
C ALA A 398 -5.71 6.79 13.57
N LEU A 399 -5.15 6.65 12.37
CA LEU A 399 -5.19 5.39 11.62
C LEU A 399 -4.36 4.29 12.30
N LEU A 400 -3.12 4.59 12.68
CA LEU A 400 -2.23 3.63 13.35
C LEU A 400 -2.76 3.19 14.73
N ASN A 401 -3.58 4.02 15.39
CA ASN A 401 -4.26 3.71 16.63
C ASN A 401 -5.55 2.89 16.47
N GLY A 402 -5.84 2.37 15.27
CA GLY A 402 -7.01 1.52 15.04
C GLY A 402 -8.28 2.28 14.66
N GLY A 403 -8.17 3.56 14.26
CA GLY A 403 -9.31 4.33 13.80
C GLY A 403 -10.02 3.63 12.63
N PRO A 404 -11.37 3.68 12.56
CA PRO A 404 -12.12 3.03 11.49
C PRO A 404 -11.69 3.62 10.16
N ALA A 405 -11.35 2.76 9.21
CA ALA A 405 -10.84 3.18 7.93
C ALA A 405 -11.50 2.41 6.78
N PHE A 406 -11.49 3.03 5.61
CA PHE A 406 -11.91 2.37 4.38
C PHE A 406 -11.20 2.95 3.15
N VAL A 407 -11.15 2.17 2.07
CA VAL A 407 -10.61 2.59 0.77
C VAL A 407 -11.75 3.00 -0.16
N THR A 408 -11.58 4.11 -0.88
CA THR A 408 -12.55 4.55 -1.90
C THR A 408 -11.84 5.10 -3.14
N GLY A 409 -12.37 4.72 -4.32
CA GLY A 409 -12.13 5.46 -5.57
C GLY A 409 -13.16 6.59 -5.72
N PHE A 410 -12.92 7.53 -6.63
CA PHE A 410 -13.83 8.65 -6.86
C PHE A 410 -14.38 8.69 -8.27
N ASN A 411 -15.63 9.16 -8.39
CA ASN A 411 -16.26 9.37 -9.67
C ASN A 411 -15.92 10.75 -10.21
N ILE A 412 -15.79 10.85 -11.53
CA ILE A 412 -15.49 12.11 -12.20
C ILE A 412 -16.69 12.49 -13.04
N ASN A 413 -17.25 13.66 -12.77
CA ASN A 413 -18.32 14.19 -13.60
C ASN A 413 -17.70 14.81 -14.86
N THR A 414 -17.91 14.17 -15.99
CA THR A 414 -17.40 14.60 -17.29
C THR A 414 -18.35 15.53 -18.05
N GLY A 415 -19.55 15.79 -17.51
CA GLY A 415 -20.60 16.53 -18.20
C GLY A 415 -21.30 15.73 -19.31
N ASN A 416 -20.90 14.48 -19.55
CA ASN A 416 -21.60 13.55 -20.43
C ASN A 416 -22.64 12.73 -19.66
N LEU A 417 -23.74 12.36 -20.33
CA LEU A 417 -24.86 11.57 -19.77
C LEU A 417 -24.47 10.15 -19.28
N LYS A 418 -23.25 9.68 -19.57
CA LYS A 418 -22.75 8.41 -19.03
C LYS A 418 -22.10 8.67 -17.66
N LYS A 419 -22.89 8.44 -16.62
CA LYS A 419 -22.43 8.35 -15.25
C LYS A 419 -21.81 6.96 -15.03
N PHE A 420 -20.52 6.91 -14.66
CA PHE A 420 -19.87 5.67 -14.27
C PHE A 420 -20.19 5.41 -12.79
N GLU A 421 -20.94 4.34 -12.48
CA GLU A 421 -21.48 4.09 -11.13
C GLU A 421 -20.74 3.00 -10.33
N CYS A 422 -19.48 2.72 -10.67
CA CYS A 422 -18.73 1.66 -10.00
C CYS A 422 -17.41 2.21 -9.42
N THR A 423 -17.18 1.96 -8.12
CA THR A 423 -15.90 2.21 -7.45
C THR A 423 -14.82 1.18 -7.83
N GLY A 424 -15.20 0.07 -8.44
CA GLY A 424 -14.33 -1.09 -8.65
C GLY A 424 -13.95 -1.83 -7.35
N ILE A 425 -14.45 -1.39 -6.19
CA ILE A 425 -14.13 -1.96 -4.86
C ILE A 425 -15.41 -2.49 -4.23
N SER A 426 -15.43 -3.77 -3.86
CA SER A 426 -16.57 -4.37 -3.13
C SER A 426 -16.73 -3.69 -1.77
N ARG A 427 -17.96 -3.56 -1.25
CA ARG A 427 -18.21 -2.90 0.06
C ARG A 427 -17.42 -3.53 1.21
N GLN A 428 -17.16 -4.84 1.10
CA GLN A 428 -16.37 -5.59 2.07
C GLN A 428 -14.86 -5.33 1.89
N ALA A 429 -14.38 -5.14 0.65
CA ALA A 429 -13.01 -4.69 0.37
C ALA A 429 -12.77 -3.21 0.64
N GLN A 430 -13.82 -2.42 0.93
CA GLN A 430 -13.66 -1.04 1.35
C GLN A 430 -13.15 -0.97 2.79
N VAL A 431 -13.70 -1.74 3.73
CA VAL A 431 -13.27 -1.68 5.14
C VAL A 431 -11.80 -2.05 5.26
N ALA A 432 -11.03 -1.21 5.92
CA ALA A 432 -9.59 -1.35 6.08
C ALA A 432 -9.17 -1.33 7.56
N ILE A 433 -8.09 -2.03 7.85
CA ILE A 433 -7.40 -1.99 9.15
C ILE A 433 -5.91 -1.76 8.91
N SER A 434 -5.30 -0.89 9.72
CA SER A 434 -3.86 -0.65 9.64
C SER A 434 -3.08 -1.88 10.06
N GLU A 435 -2.00 -2.21 9.37
CA GLU A 435 -1.07 -3.29 9.74
C GLU A 435 0.29 -2.74 10.20
N GLY A 436 0.57 -1.45 9.95
CA GLY A 436 1.77 -0.77 10.43
C GLY A 436 2.39 0.17 9.39
N SER A 437 3.72 0.19 9.32
CA SER A 437 4.48 1.11 8.46
C SER A 437 5.65 0.42 7.72
N GLN A 438 6.01 0.96 6.55
CA GLN A 438 7.17 0.52 5.76
C GLN A 438 8.11 1.69 5.53
N TYR A 439 9.41 1.43 5.65
CA TYR A 439 10.49 2.36 5.38
C TYR A 439 11.34 1.78 4.27
N CYS A 440 11.52 2.51 3.19
CA CYS A 440 12.42 2.13 2.11
C CYS A 440 13.51 3.19 1.96
N TRP A 441 14.73 2.77 1.66
CA TRP A 441 15.83 3.68 1.40
C TRP A 441 16.67 3.21 0.23
N ASP A 442 17.22 4.17 -0.52
CA ASP A 442 18.21 3.92 -1.55
C ASP A 442 19.50 4.64 -1.18
N ARG A 443 20.55 3.89 -0.89
CA ARG A 443 21.87 4.43 -0.54
C ARG A 443 22.58 5.10 -1.71
N THR A 444 22.22 4.74 -2.95
CA THR A 444 22.89 5.27 -4.15
C THR A 444 22.44 6.69 -4.47
N VAL A 445 21.16 6.98 -4.27
CA VAL A 445 20.57 8.32 -4.47
C VAL A 445 20.22 9.00 -3.14
N THR A 446 20.65 8.39 -2.03
CA THR A 446 20.41 8.86 -0.66
C THR A 446 18.96 9.28 -0.42
N SER A 447 18.01 8.47 -0.90
CA SER A 447 16.58 8.75 -0.78
C SER A 447 15.93 7.85 0.26
N GLN A 448 14.84 8.32 0.86
CA GLN A 448 14.04 7.55 1.79
C GLN A 448 12.56 7.83 1.57
N SER A 449 11.74 6.81 1.74
CA SER A 449 10.29 6.92 1.80
C SER A 449 9.72 6.20 3.01
N VAL A 450 8.55 6.68 3.42
CA VAL A 450 7.73 6.09 4.47
C VAL A 450 6.35 5.83 3.88
N SER A 451 5.82 4.66 4.17
CA SER A 451 4.48 4.25 3.72
C SER A 451 3.69 3.69 4.89
N LEU A 452 2.40 3.95 4.91
CA LEU A 452 1.44 3.24 5.76
C LEU A 452 1.09 1.90 5.11
N LEU A 453 0.87 0.89 5.95
CA LEU A 453 0.45 -0.44 5.54
C LEU A 453 -0.94 -0.73 6.13
N TRP A 454 -1.80 -1.33 5.31
CA TRP A 454 -3.12 -1.77 5.73
C TRP A 454 -3.55 -3.00 4.94
N ARG A 455 -4.61 -3.63 5.43
CA ARG A 455 -5.31 -4.68 4.71
C ARG A 455 -6.79 -4.37 4.64
N THR A 456 -7.52 -5.10 3.81
CA THR A 456 -8.95 -4.87 3.54
C THR A 456 -9.75 -6.06 4.04
N GLY A 457 -11.03 -5.89 4.39
CA GLY A 457 -11.87 -6.98 4.91
C GLY A 457 -11.93 -8.22 4.00
N HIS A 458 -11.58 -8.06 2.72
CA HIS A 458 -11.16 -9.14 1.83
C HIS A 458 -9.71 -8.94 1.39
N ASP A 459 -8.82 -9.78 1.92
CA ASP A 459 -7.37 -9.70 1.66
C ASP A 459 -6.95 -10.24 0.27
N TRP A 460 -7.88 -10.89 -0.43
CA TRP A 460 -7.69 -11.53 -1.73
C TRP A 460 -8.14 -10.68 -2.92
N ASP A 461 -8.95 -9.64 -2.67
CA ASP A 461 -9.35 -8.69 -3.71
C ASP A 461 -8.12 -7.85 -4.06
N SER A 462 -7.37 -8.28 -5.08
CA SER A 462 -6.30 -7.48 -5.65
C SER A 462 -6.91 -6.26 -6.33
N VAL A 463 -6.52 -5.09 -5.87
CA VAL A 463 -7.08 -3.82 -6.32
C VAL A 463 -6.27 -3.29 -7.51
N THR A 464 -5.86 -4.21 -8.39
CA THR A 464 -5.10 -3.91 -9.60
C THR A 464 -5.84 -2.88 -10.45
N GLY A 465 -5.16 -1.76 -10.72
CA GLY A 465 -5.72 -0.65 -11.48
C GLY A 465 -6.31 0.52 -10.69
N LEU A 466 -6.37 0.45 -9.35
CA LEU A 466 -6.83 1.56 -8.49
C LEU A 466 -5.69 2.31 -7.79
N SER A 467 -4.48 2.29 -8.34
CA SER A 467 -3.40 3.16 -7.87
C SER A 467 -3.85 4.62 -7.88
N GLY A 468 -3.85 5.29 -6.73
CA GLY A 468 -4.44 6.62 -6.54
C GLY A 468 -5.81 6.64 -5.83
N SER A 469 -6.40 5.49 -5.47
CA SER A 469 -7.55 5.45 -4.56
C SER A 469 -7.17 6.02 -3.20
N ALA A 470 -8.12 6.65 -2.50
CA ALA A 470 -7.84 7.22 -1.18
C ALA A 470 -8.15 6.21 -0.07
N LEU A 471 -7.23 6.09 0.88
CA LEU A 471 -7.51 5.54 2.20
C LEU A 471 -8.11 6.67 3.06
N CYS A 472 -9.27 6.42 3.64
CA CYS A 472 -10.03 7.39 4.43
C CYS A 472 -10.26 6.89 5.86
N LEU A 473 -10.24 7.82 6.81
CA LEU A 473 -10.72 7.65 8.19
C LEU A 473 -12.22 7.99 8.28
N GLY A 474 -12.96 7.16 8.99
CA GLY A 474 -14.40 7.22 9.18
C GLY A 474 -15.08 5.89 8.84
N ASN A 475 -16.38 5.81 9.08
CA ASN A 475 -17.20 4.66 8.70
C ASN A 475 -17.89 4.89 7.37
N LEU A 476 -18.15 3.82 6.62
CA LEU A 476 -18.93 3.88 5.37
C LEU A 476 -20.37 4.38 5.57
N ALA A 477 -20.87 4.35 6.80
CA ALA A 477 -22.21 4.85 7.16
C ALA A 477 -22.22 6.35 7.49
N ASP A 478 -21.05 6.97 7.65
CA ASP A 478 -20.95 8.38 8.00
C ASP A 478 -21.32 9.28 6.81
N ASN A 479 -21.64 10.54 7.08
CA ASN A 479 -21.89 11.52 6.02
C ASN A 479 -20.59 12.07 5.42
N THR A 480 -19.53 12.14 6.24
CA THR A 480 -18.24 12.74 5.90
C THR A 480 -17.10 11.88 6.41
N CYS A 481 -15.98 11.91 5.70
CA CYS A 481 -14.75 11.21 6.07
C CYS A 481 -13.52 12.09 5.81
N LEU A 482 -12.37 11.63 6.29
CA LEU A 482 -11.09 12.33 6.11
C LEU A 482 -10.11 11.46 5.31
N ALA A 483 -9.48 11.99 4.27
CA ALA A 483 -8.47 11.27 3.50
C ALA A 483 -7.14 11.22 4.26
N VAL A 484 -6.41 10.11 4.18
CA VAL A 484 -5.13 9.92 4.87
C VAL A 484 -3.98 9.89 3.87
N CYS A 485 -4.02 8.95 2.93
CA CYS A 485 -3.03 8.77 1.87
C CYS A 485 -3.68 8.08 0.67
N PHE A 486 -2.89 7.87 -0.38
CA PHE A 486 -3.32 7.13 -1.56
C PHE A 486 -2.81 5.69 -1.54
N GLN A 487 -3.56 4.75 -2.10
CA GLN A 487 -3.05 3.42 -2.38
C GLN A 487 -2.09 3.48 -3.56
N ASN A 488 -0.85 3.05 -3.35
CA ASN A 488 0.20 3.07 -4.37
C ASN A 488 0.68 1.67 -4.76
N PHE A 489 0.69 0.74 -3.80
CA PHE A 489 1.24 -0.59 -4.01
C PHE A 489 0.57 -1.69 -3.21
N GLU A 490 0.82 -2.93 -3.63
CA GLU A 490 0.47 -4.14 -2.91
C GLU A 490 1.72 -5.01 -2.77
N CYS A 491 1.88 -5.65 -1.62
CA CYS A 491 2.92 -6.65 -1.39
C CYS A 491 2.32 -7.92 -0.81
N PRO A 492 2.81 -9.11 -1.21
CA PRO A 492 2.36 -10.35 -0.61
C PRO A 492 2.85 -10.43 0.85
N LEU A 493 2.05 -11.03 1.74
CA LEU A 493 2.47 -11.31 3.12
C LEU A 493 3.67 -12.26 3.22
N ALA A 494 3.80 -13.17 2.26
CA ALA A 494 4.97 -14.05 2.08
C ALA A 494 5.49 -13.94 0.67
N THR A 495 6.79 -13.68 0.51
CA THR A 495 7.42 -13.66 -0.81
C THR A 495 7.42 -15.02 -1.48
N ARG A 496 7.51 -15.01 -2.81
CA ARG A 496 7.60 -16.26 -3.60
C ARG A 496 8.83 -17.07 -3.24
N ASP A 497 9.92 -16.38 -2.92
CA ASP A 497 11.17 -17.02 -2.61
C ASP A 497 11.11 -17.70 -1.24
N LEU A 498 10.50 -17.05 -0.24
CA LEU A 498 10.18 -17.69 1.04
C LEU A 498 9.32 -18.95 0.86
N LEU A 499 8.26 -18.86 0.05
CA LEU A 499 7.35 -20.00 -0.20
C LEU A 499 8.02 -21.17 -0.94
N LYS A 500 9.00 -20.91 -1.82
CA LYS A 500 9.75 -21.97 -2.51
C LYS A 500 10.67 -22.73 -1.57
N ASP A 501 11.34 -22.03 -0.67
CA ASP A 501 12.27 -22.64 0.30
C ASP A 501 11.52 -23.46 1.37
N ASP A 502 10.29 -23.06 1.72
CA ASP A 502 9.43 -23.73 2.70
C ASP A 502 8.80 -25.05 2.18
N HIS A 503 9.09 -25.46 0.93
CA HIS A 503 8.46 -26.59 0.24
C HIS A 503 6.91 -26.56 0.19
N ARG A 504 6.28 -25.45 0.58
CA ARG A 504 4.82 -25.29 0.53
C ARG A 504 4.38 -25.11 -0.92
N PRO A 505 3.20 -25.61 -1.31
CA PRO A 505 2.61 -25.29 -2.60
C PRO A 505 2.54 -23.77 -2.76
N LEU A 506 3.03 -23.24 -3.88
CA LEU A 506 2.82 -21.83 -4.20
C LEU A 506 1.31 -21.60 -4.31
N PRO A 507 0.72 -20.66 -3.54
CA PRO A 507 -0.68 -20.32 -3.70
C PRO A 507 -0.92 -19.91 -5.16
N ILE A 508 -2.10 -20.26 -5.67
CA ILE A 508 -2.56 -19.70 -6.94
C ILE A 508 -2.47 -18.16 -6.81
N PRO A 509 -1.90 -17.43 -7.78
CA PRO A 509 -1.62 -15.99 -7.63
C PRO A 509 -2.81 -15.11 -7.19
N GLN A 510 -4.04 -15.54 -7.48
CA GLN A 510 -5.31 -14.89 -7.09
C GLN A 510 -5.69 -15.11 -5.62
N HIS A 511 -5.00 -16.02 -4.93
CA HIS A 511 -5.23 -16.42 -3.55
C HIS A 511 -3.96 -16.20 -2.73
N ARG A 512 -3.25 -15.08 -2.95
CA ARG A 512 -2.16 -14.64 -2.05
C ARG A 512 -2.69 -13.49 -1.21
N MET A 513 -2.57 -13.60 0.10
CA MET A 513 -2.91 -12.52 1.00
C MET A 513 -1.94 -11.36 0.74
N THR A 514 -2.49 -10.15 0.60
CA THR A 514 -1.70 -8.96 0.30
C THR A 514 -1.89 -7.89 1.36
N ILE A 515 -0.80 -7.21 1.68
CA ILE A 515 -0.83 -5.92 2.37
C ILE A 515 -0.81 -4.82 1.31
N LYS A 516 -1.65 -3.82 1.49
CA LYS A 516 -1.71 -2.61 0.68
C LYS A 516 -0.86 -1.54 1.33
N GLY A 517 -0.29 -0.65 0.52
CA GLY A 517 0.56 0.41 1.00
C GLY A 517 0.40 1.73 0.25
N GLY A 518 0.63 2.81 0.99
CA GLY A 518 0.47 4.18 0.53
C GLY A 518 1.52 5.09 1.14
N PHE A 519 2.17 5.92 0.32
CA PHE A 519 3.21 6.82 0.81
C PHE A 519 2.63 7.94 1.68
N LEU A 520 3.42 8.42 2.63
CA LEU A 520 3.07 9.64 3.36
C LEU A 520 3.05 10.82 2.39
N LEU A 521 2.05 11.68 2.53
CA LEU A 521 1.85 12.84 1.68
C LEU A 521 2.77 14.00 2.06
N PRO A 522 3.18 14.84 1.10
CA PRO A 522 3.85 16.11 1.36
C PRO A 522 3.04 17.02 2.31
N PRO A 523 3.68 17.81 3.19
CA PRO A 523 2.98 18.67 4.14
C PRO A 523 2.04 19.69 3.48
N ASP A 524 2.50 20.32 2.39
CA ASP A 524 1.72 21.30 1.63
C ASP A 524 0.46 20.69 1.00
N VAL A 525 0.50 19.40 0.62
CA VAL A 525 -0.68 18.65 0.15
C VAL A 525 -1.68 18.45 1.29
N ARG A 526 -1.22 18.14 2.50
CA ARG A 526 -2.10 17.95 3.68
C ARG A 526 -2.73 19.24 4.20
N GLU A 527 -2.20 20.39 3.78
CA GLU A 527 -2.76 21.72 4.08
C GLU A 527 -3.78 22.19 3.03
N THR A 528 -4.01 21.42 1.96
CA THR A 528 -4.96 21.78 0.91
C THR A 528 -6.42 21.51 1.27
N GLU A 529 -7.33 22.29 0.65
CA GLU A 529 -8.76 22.00 0.66
C GLU A 529 -9.07 20.88 -0.34
N ILE A 530 -9.83 19.86 0.08
CA ILE A 530 -10.29 18.78 -0.80
C ILE A 530 -11.63 19.17 -1.43
N LEU A 531 -11.65 19.26 -2.76
CA LEU A 531 -12.84 19.60 -3.53
C LEU A 531 -13.59 18.33 -3.94
N CYS A 532 -14.55 17.90 -3.11
CA CYS A 532 -15.38 16.74 -3.36
C CYS A 532 -16.87 17.10 -3.27
N SER A 533 -17.64 16.84 -4.32
CA SER A 533 -19.10 17.03 -4.32
C SER A 533 -19.81 15.79 -3.75
N PRO A 534 -20.94 15.96 -3.05
CA PRO A 534 -21.72 14.83 -2.53
C PRO A 534 -22.32 14.00 -3.67
N SER A 535 -22.54 12.70 -3.41
CA SER A 535 -23.20 11.82 -4.38
C SER A 535 -24.62 12.34 -4.66
N GLY A 536 -24.93 12.58 -5.93
CA GLY A 536 -26.27 13.05 -6.35
C GLY A 536 -26.46 14.57 -6.40
N ALA A 537 -25.42 15.39 -6.26
CA ALA A 537 -25.48 16.79 -6.66
C ALA A 537 -25.62 16.89 -8.19
N SER A 538 -26.85 16.77 -8.70
CA SER A 538 -27.20 17.37 -9.99
C SER A 538 -26.91 18.85 -9.88
N ARG A 539 -25.84 19.32 -10.51
CA ARG A 539 -25.80 20.72 -10.88
C ARG A 539 -26.85 20.87 -11.97
N ASP A 540 -28.02 21.33 -11.58
CA ASP A 540 -29.06 21.82 -12.49
C ASP A 540 -28.50 23.02 -13.25
N TYR A 541 -27.69 22.75 -14.28
CA TYR A 541 -27.32 23.74 -15.28
C TYR A 541 -28.27 23.61 -16.45
N GLY A 542 -29.25 24.52 -16.49
CA GLY A 542 -29.79 25.12 -17.71
C GLY A 542 -30.57 24.20 -18.66
N THR A 543 -31.90 24.26 -18.55
CA THR A 543 -32.89 24.20 -19.64
C THR A 543 -32.35 24.26 -21.07
N TYR A 544 -32.46 23.16 -21.85
CA TYR A 544 -32.71 23.12 -23.31
C TYR A 544 -33.27 21.72 -23.73
N PRO A 545 -33.99 21.61 -24.87
CA PRO A 545 -35.17 20.75 -24.97
C PRO A 545 -34.86 19.27 -25.18
N ARG A 546 -35.68 18.44 -24.53
CA ARG A 546 -35.77 16.99 -24.75
C ARG A 546 -36.25 16.72 -26.17
N SER A 547 -35.46 16.02 -27.00
CA SER A 547 -36.04 15.27 -28.11
C SER A 547 -36.60 13.97 -27.54
N SER A 548 -37.92 13.90 -27.41
CA SER A 548 -38.61 12.65 -27.18
C SER A 548 -38.57 11.84 -28.47
N SER A 549 -37.76 10.78 -28.52
CA SER A 549 -37.98 9.73 -29.52
C SER A 549 -39.18 8.90 -29.07
N HIS A 550 -40.38 9.34 -29.44
CA HIS A 550 -41.57 8.51 -29.47
C HIS A 550 -41.30 7.35 -30.44
N THR A 551 -41.28 6.13 -29.93
CA THR A 551 -41.34 4.91 -30.72
C THR A 551 -42.79 4.65 -31.14
N GLU A 552 -43.24 5.32 -32.19
CA GLU A 552 -44.41 4.84 -32.93
C GLU A 552 -43.95 3.93 -34.07
N GLY A 553 -44.54 2.73 -34.07
CA GLY A 553 -44.15 1.62 -34.94
C GLY A 553 -44.42 1.91 -36.41
N LEU A 554 -43.43 1.59 -37.24
CA LEU A 554 -43.63 1.35 -38.67
C LEU A 554 -43.13 -0.05 -39.02
N ARG A 555 -44.04 -0.99 -38.80
CA ARG A 555 -44.08 -2.31 -39.43
C ARG A 555 -44.07 -2.09 -40.95
N ARG A 556 -42.97 -2.43 -41.64
CA ARG A 556 -42.96 -2.52 -43.11
C ARG A 556 -43.02 -3.98 -43.52
N SER A 557 -44.21 -4.37 -43.97
CA SER A 557 -44.54 -5.57 -44.74
C SER A 557 -43.90 -5.51 -46.13
N PHE A 558 -43.40 -6.65 -46.61
CA PHE A 558 -42.95 -6.87 -47.99
C PHE A 558 -44.01 -7.66 -48.77
N SER A 559 -44.45 -7.08 -49.89
CA SER A 559 -45.13 -7.68 -51.06
C SER A 559 -45.24 -6.55 -52.10
N SER A 560 -45.08 -6.68 -53.42
CA SER A 560 -44.76 -7.75 -54.37
C SER A 560 -44.47 -7.09 -55.75
N THR A 561 -43.99 -7.88 -56.74
CA THR A 561 -44.13 -7.71 -58.23
C THR A 561 -43.43 -6.49 -58.87
N ASN A 562 -42.63 -6.60 -59.95
CA ASN A 562 -42.59 -7.53 -61.10
C ASN A 562 -41.23 -8.21 -61.29
#